data_AF-A0A395RMU0-F1
#
_entry.id   AF-A0A395RMU0-F1
#
_cell.length_a   1.000
_cell.length_b   1.000
_cell.length_c   1.000
_cell.angle_alpha   90.00
_cell.angle_beta   90.00
_cell.angle_gamma   90.00
#
_symmetry.space_group_name_H-M   'P 1'
#
loop_
_entity.id
_entity.type
_entity.pdbx_description
1 polymer ?
#
loop_
_entity_poly.entity_id
_entity_poly.type
_entity_poly.pdbx_seq_one_letter_code
_entity_poly.pdbx_strand_id
1 'polypeptide(L)'
;MNILNLYTYLIFFGLIQLRCQAQPVQKTTIRRISSIEDVRVSTGLQSFDDSSSFRVNFKLSSDVRRIRLDLHPSRTAVNHVTNVVNAGQSGPDDLQDRLEMSAPLLDEDALSYQGEALIFDPKCRSWRKAGDGRIVVGPFGPSLFEGVFSLDGDVYCVLLSFNYRKLRRPEDPSLPLLGSTHMVAWRKTDVV
;
A
#
# COMPACT_ATOMS: atom_id res chain seq x y z
N MET A 1 -11.40 54.39 -40.84
CA MET A 1 -11.40 53.11 -40.10
C MET A 1 -10.14 53.09 -39.26
N ASN A 2 -10.24 53.46 -37.98
CA ASN A 2 -9.10 53.89 -37.17
C ASN A 2 -8.37 52.72 -36.52
N ILE A 3 -7.06 52.64 -36.78
CA ILE A 3 -6.09 51.68 -36.23
C ILE A 3 -6.08 51.71 -34.67
N LEU A 4 -6.58 52.78 -34.07
CA LEU A 4 -6.72 52.94 -32.61
C LEU A 4 -7.73 51.96 -31.96
N ASN A 5 -8.73 51.48 -32.70
CA ASN A 5 -9.76 50.56 -32.14
C ASN A 5 -9.35 49.09 -32.17
N LEU A 6 -8.30 48.73 -32.93
CA LEU A 6 -7.81 47.35 -33.03
C LEU A 6 -6.93 47.00 -31.82
N TYR A 7 -6.18 47.97 -31.30
CA TYR A 7 -5.32 47.79 -30.12
C TYR A 7 -6.09 47.63 -28.82
N THR A 8 -7.26 48.27 -28.69
CA THR A 8 -8.09 48.19 -27.50
C THR A 8 -8.68 46.80 -27.29
N TYR A 9 -8.98 46.07 -28.37
CA TYR A 9 -9.43 44.67 -28.29
C TYR A 9 -8.30 43.69 -27.95
N LEU A 10 -7.07 43.96 -28.44
CA LEU A 10 -5.90 43.12 -28.15
C LEU A 10 -5.42 43.22 -26.69
N ILE A 11 -5.67 44.35 -26.01
CA ILE A 11 -5.32 44.52 -24.59
C ILE A 11 -6.35 43.84 -23.67
N PHE A 12 -7.61 43.72 -24.09
CA PHE A 12 -8.65 43.09 -23.27
C PHE A 12 -8.61 41.55 -23.31
N PHE A 13 -8.10 40.96 -24.39
CA PHE A 13 -8.00 39.49 -24.52
C PHE A 13 -6.76 38.88 -23.82
N GLY A 14 -5.76 39.69 -23.47
CA GLY A 14 -4.52 39.24 -22.83
C GLY A 14 -4.59 39.04 -21.31
N LEU A 15 -5.72 39.39 -20.68
CA LEU A 15 -5.88 39.34 -19.22
C LEU A 15 -6.62 38.11 -18.70
N ILE A 16 -7.01 37.17 -19.55
CA ILE A 16 -7.39 35.83 -19.10
C ILE A 16 -6.09 35.03 -18.97
N GLN A 17 -5.25 35.45 -18.02
CA GLN A 17 -4.20 34.62 -17.47
C GLN A 17 -4.93 33.44 -16.81
N LEU A 18 -5.02 32.30 -17.51
CA LEU A 18 -5.35 31.04 -16.88
C LEU A 18 -4.39 30.89 -15.72
N ARG A 19 -4.87 31.17 -14.52
CA ARG A 19 -4.24 30.69 -13.30
C ARG A 19 -4.47 29.20 -13.31
N CYS A 20 -3.64 28.48 -14.05
CA CYS A 20 -3.39 27.07 -13.79
C CYS A 20 -2.79 27.05 -12.39
N GLN A 21 -3.65 26.99 -11.38
CA GLN A 21 -3.22 26.64 -10.03
C GLN A 21 -2.82 25.19 -10.11
N ALA A 22 -1.55 24.95 -10.47
CA ALA A 22 -0.88 23.72 -10.10
C ALA A 22 -0.96 23.68 -8.57
N GLN A 23 -1.90 22.91 -8.04
CA GLN A 23 -1.95 22.65 -6.61
C GLN A 23 -0.61 21.99 -6.26
N PRO A 24 0.13 22.51 -5.27
CA PRO A 24 1.35 21.86 -4.84
C PRO A 24 0.98 20.45 -4.37
N VAL A 25 1.43 19.44 -5.10
CA VAL A 25 1.34 18.04 -4.67
C VAL A 25 2.08 17.98 -3.34
N GLN A 26 1.34 17.74 -2.27
CA GLN A 26 1.89 17.66 -0.93
C GLN A 26 2.85 16.46 -0.92
N LYS A 27 4.15 16.73 -0.75
CA LYS A 27 5.16 15.67 -0.75
C LYS A 27 5.00 14.84 0.51
N THR A 28 4.44 13.65 0.38
CA THR A 28 4.34 12.71 1.49
C THR A 28 5.65 11.97 1.72
N THR A 29 6.08 11.90 2.98
CA THR A 29 7.30 11.20 3.42
C THR A 29 6.94 10.12 4.43
N ILE A 30 7.44 8.91 4.22
CA ILE A 30 7.30 7.81 5.19
C ILE A 30 8.33 8.06 6.30
N ARG A 31 7.91 8.22 7.55
CA ARG A 31 8.84 8.46 8.67
C ARG A 31 9.48 7.19 9.21
N ARG A 32 8.74 6.09 9.16
CA ARG A 32 9.13 4.83 9.79
C ARG A 32 8.71 3.65 8.92
N ILE A 33 9.62 2.70 8.81
CA ILE A 33 9.38 1.40 8.18
C ILE A 33 9.71 0.29 9.17
N SER A 34 9.19 -0.89 8.88
CA SER A 34 9.39 -2.10 9.65
C SER A 34 9.63 -3.25 8.69
N SER A 35 10.55 -4.13 9.03
CA SER A 35 10.68 -5.42 8.33
C SER A 35 9.58 -6.36 8.80
N ILE A 36 9.08 -7.20 7.89
CA ILE A 36 8.23 -8.34 8.26
C ILE A 36 9.12 -9.55 8.52
N GLU A 37 8.95 -10.17 9.68
CA GLU A 37 9.78 -11.25 10.20
C GLU A 37 8.92 -12.45 10.60
N ASP A 38 9.57 -13.61 10.78
CA ASP A 38 8.93 -14.85 11.26
C ASP A 38 7.69 -15.28 10.45
N VAL A 39 7.72 -15.07 9.13
CA VAL A 39 6.60 -15.40 8.24
C VAL A 39 6.38 -16.91 8.22
N ARG A 40 5.20 -17.34 8.66
CA ARG A 40 4.77 -18.74 8.67
C ARG A 40 3.42 -18.86 8.00
N VAL A 41 3.43 -19.49 6.84
CA VAL A 41 2.23 -19.84 6.09
C VAL A 41 1.69 -21.17 6.59
N SER A 42 0.38 -21.27 6.71
CA SER A 42 -0.33 -22.51 6.99
C SER A 42 -1.48 -22.63 5.99
N THR A 43 -1.40 -23.60 5.10
CA THR A 43 -2.47 -23.97 4.17
C THR A 43 -3.18 -25.20 4.72
N GLY A 44 -4.40 -25.49 4.23
CA GLY A 44 -4.99 -26.81 4.43
C GLY A 44 -4.16 -27.91 3.74
N LEU A 45 -4.66 -29.16 3.73
CA LEU A 45 -4.02 -30.29 3.05
C LEU A 45 -3.88 -30.11 1.52
N GLN A 46 -4.43 -29.04 0.94
CA GLN A 46 -4.34 -28.70 -0.47
C GLN A 46 -3.18 -27.74 -0.74
N SER A 47 -2.58 -27.91 -1.92
CA SER A 47 -1.57 -27.02 -2.50
C SER A 47 -2.07 -25.58 -2.55
N PHE A 48 -1.15 -24.61 -2.49
CA PHE A 48 -1.49 -23.20 -2.67
C PHE A 48 -1.96 -22.96 -4.11
N ASP A 49 -3.25 -22.70 -4.30
CA ASP A 49 -3.87 -22.35 -5.57
C ASP A 49 -4.86 -21.17 -5.42
N ASP A 50 -5.45 -20.74 -6.54
CA ASP A 50 -6.40 -19.64 -6.65
C ASP A 50 -7.74 -19.88 -5.93
N SER A 51 -7.95 -21.07 -5.37
CA SER A 51 -9.16 -21.48 -4.67
C SER A 51 -8.94 -21.72 -3.17
N SER A 52 -7.67 -21.79 -2.76
CA SER A 52 -7.29 -22.20 -1.41
C SER A 52 -7.21 -21.04 -0.42
N SER A 53 -7.92 -21.18 0.69
CA SER A 53 -7.75 -20.30 1.85
C SER A 53 -6.51 -20.69 2.64
N PHE A 54 -5.81 -19.70 3.19
CA PHE A 54 -4.60 -19.93 3.97
C PHE A 54 -4.46 -18.91 5.08
N ARG A 55 -3.55 -19.20 5.98
CA ARG A 55 -3.20 -18.35 7.10
C ARG A 55 -1.75 -17.93 7.00
N VAL A 56 -1.46 -16.67 7.26
CA VAL A 56 -0.08 -16.20 7.43
C VAL A 56 0.08 -15.63 8.82
N ASN A 57 1.10 -16.08 9.54
CA ASN A 57 1.50 -15.49 10.82
C ASN A 57 2.84 -14.79 10.62
N PHE A 58 3.03 -13.61 11.17
CA PHE A 58 4.28 -12.86 11.09
C PHE A 58 4.41 -11.88 12.25
N LYS A 59 5.55 -11.19 12.29
CA LYS A 59 5.83 -10.07 13.20
C LYS A 59 6.34 -8.88 12.42
N LEU A 60 6.20 -7.69 12.99
CA LEU A 60 6.85 -6.50 12.49
C LEU A 60 8.07 -6.23 13.36
N SER A 61 9.26 -5.98 12.80
CA SER A 61 10.45 -5.70 13.61
C SER A 61 10.30 -4.50 14.56
N SER A 62 9.49 -3.52 14.17
CA SER A 62 9.13 -2.35 14.97
C SER A 62 8.14 -2.65 16.11
N ASP A 63 7.48 -3.81 16.08
CA ASP A 63 6.38 -4.17 16.95
C ASP A 63 6.39 -5.66 17.29
N VAL A 64 6.64 -5.99 18.56
CA VAL A 64 6.76 -7.38 19.04
C VAL A 64 5.42 -8.15 18.95
N ARG A 65 4.32 -7.50 18.55
CA ARG A 65 3.02 -8.15 18.33
C ARG A 65 3.09 -9.20 17.23
N ARG A 66 2.52 -10.37 17.52
CA ARG A 66 2.29 -11.42 16.51
C ARG A 66 1.00 -11.11 15.77
N ILE A 67 1.09 -11.04 14.46
CA ILE A 67 -0.01 -10.75 13.56
C ILE A 67 -0.35 -12.02 12.79
N ARG A 68 -1.63 -12.19 12.51
CA ARG A 68 -2.16 -13.27 11.68
C ARG A 68 -3.13 -12.70 10.67
N LEU A 69 -3.00 -13.13 9.42
CA LEU A 69 -3.99 -12.93 8.39
C LEU A 69 -4.64 -14.27 8.07
N ASP A 70 -5.97 -14.33 8.17
CA ASP A 70 -6.78 -15.48 7.76
C ASP A 70 -7.45 -15.11 6.44
N LEU A 71 -6.94 -15.68 5.34
CA LEU A 71 -7.15 -15.20 3.98
C LEU A 71 -7.87 -16.23 3.11
N HIS A 72 -8.74 -15.73 2.24
CA HIS A 72 -9.44 -16.50 1.23
C HIS A 72 -9.27 -15.82 -0.14
N PRO A 73 -9.32 -16.58 -1.24
CA PRO A 73 -9.18 -16.01 -2.58
C PRO A 73 -10.23 -14.94 -2.85
N SER A 74 -9.80 -13.87 -3.52
CA SER A 74 -10.68 -12.79 -3.96
C SER A 74 -10.72 -12.74 -5.48
N ARG A 75 -11.92 -12.84 -6.06
CA ARG A 75 -12.15 -12.73 -7.52
C ARG A 75 -12.30 -11.29 -8.01
N THR A 76 -12.29 -10.33 -7.09
CA THR A 76 -12.29 -8.92 -7.47
C THR A 76 -10.87 -8.58 -7.89
N ALA A 77 -10.65 -8.37 -9.20
CA ALA A 77 -9.45 -7.75 -9.73
C ALA A 77 -9.29 -6.42 -8.98
N VAL A 78 -8.37 -6.40 -8.02
CA VAL A 78 -8.12 -5.20 -7.25
C VAL A 78 -7.27 -4.33 -8.18
N ASN A 79 -7.71 -3.13 -8.54
CA ASN A 79 -6.72 -2.08 -8.86
C ASN A 79 -5.99 -1.84 -7.53
N HIS A 80 -4.79 -2.42 -7.43
CA HIS A 80 -4.41 -3.34 -6.34
C HIS A 80 -4.17 -2.73 -4.96
N VAL A 81 -4.30 -1.40 -4.84
CA VAL A 81 -4.17 -0.68 -3.58
C VAL A 81 -5.24 0.41 -3.40
N THR A 82 -6.05 0.68 -4.42
CA THR A 82 -6.93 1.83 -4.47
C THR A 82 -8.09 1.80 -3.48
N ASN A 83 -8.68 0.63 -3.23
CA ASN A 83 -9.92 0.57 -2.47
C ASN A 83 -9.79 0.62 -0.94
N VAL A 84 -8.58 0.45 -0.36
CA VAL A 84 -8.41 0.53 1.12
C VAL A 84 -7.98 1.92 1.57
N VAL A 85 -7.16 2.61 0.77
CA VAL A 85 -6.72 3.98 1.08
C VAL A 85 -7.88 4.98 0.90
N ASN A 86 -8.79 4.71 -0.04
CA ASN A 86 -10.01 5.52 -0.29
C ASN A 86 -11.01 5.53 0.88
N ALA A 87 -10.93 4.59 1.82
CA ALA A 87 -11.88 4.52 2.95
C ALA A 87 -11.48 5.44 4.13
N GLY A 88 -10.34 6.14 4.07
CA GLY A 88 -9.79 6.84 5.23
C GLY A 88 -9.68 8.37 5.16
N GLN A 89 -9.65 8.98 3.97
CA GLN A 89 -9.72 10.44 3.76
C GLN A 89 -9.64 10.74 2.25
N SER A 90 -10.62 11.50 1.74
CA SER A 90 -10.63 11.97 0.35
C SER A 90 -9.62 13.11 0.16
N GLY A 91 -8.53 12.80 -0.53
CA GLY A 91 -7.57 13.79 -1.03
C GLY A 91 -6.68 13.14 -2.08
N PRO A 92 -6.11 13.90 -3.03
CA PRO A 92 -5.07 13.41 -3.92
C PRO A 92 -3.80 13.20 -3.09
N ASP A 93 -3.75 12.06 -2.40
CA ASP A 93 -2.60 11.66 -1.60
C ASP A 93 -1.58 11.04 -2.55
N ASP A 94 -0.39 11.64 -2.64
CA ASP A 94 0.70 11.09 -3.42
C ASP A 94 1.08 9.65 -3.00
N LEU A 95 0.77 9.25 -1.75
CA LEU A 95 0.90 7.86 -1.32
C LEU A 95 -0.07 6.94 -2.05
N GLN A 96 -1.29 7.42 -2.34
CA GLN A 96 -2.28 6.69 -3.13
C GLN A 96 -1.73 6.44 -4.54
N ASP A 97 -1.16 7.46 -5.18
CA ASP A 97 -0.54 7.33 -6.50
C ASP A 97 0.67 6.38 -6.48
N ARG A 98 1.49 6.42 -5.42
CA ARG A 98 2.64 5.50 -5.25
C ARG A 98 2.20 4.04 -5.11
N LEU A 99 1.11 3.83 -4.39
CA LEU A 99 0.56 2.50 -4.19
C LEU A 99 -0.18 1.99 -5.45
N GLU A 100 -0.82 2.87 -6.22
CA GLU A 100 -1.29 2.53 -7.57
C GLU A 100 -0.16 2.22 -8.53
N MET A 101 1.00 2.87 -8.41
CA MET A 101 2.21 2.52 -9.16
C MET A 101 2.83 1.17 -8.77
N SER A 102 2.53 0.61 -7.58
CA SER A 102 2.90 -0.78 -7.25
C SER A 102 1.98 -1.83 -7.87
N ALA A 103 0.72 -1.49 -8.18
CA ALA A 103 -0.22 -2.41 -8.83
C ALA A 103 0.28 -3.00 -10.17
N PRO A 104 0.90 -2.24 -11.11
CA PRO A 104 1.45 -2.79 -12.35
C PRO A 104 2.75 -3.58 -12.18
N LEU A 105 3.24 -3.80 -10.96
CA LEU A 105 4.48 -4.56 -10.70
C LEU A 105 4.22 -6.01 -10.30
N LEU A 106 2.95 -6.42 -10.24
CA LEU A 106 2.53 -7.79 -10.03
C LEU A 106 2.26 -8.44 -11.39
N ASP A 107 2.86 -9.61 -11.58
CA ASP A 107 2.75 -10.46 -12.76
C ASP A 107 1.27 -10.81 -13.06
N GLU A 108 0.94 -11.16 -14.31
CA GLU A 108 -0.42 -11.60 -14.70
C GLU A 108 -0.88 -12.82 -13.85
N ASP A 109 0.09 -13.58 -13.33
CA ASP A 109 -0.11 -14.76 -12.48
C ASP A 109 -0.31 -14.44 -10.97
N ALA A 110 -0.36 -13.17 -10.59
CA ALA A 110 -0.48 -12.78 -9.19
C ALA A 110 -1.89 -13.07 -8.62
N LEU A 111 -1.94 -13.73 -7.47
CA LEU A 111 -3.18 -14.15 -6.85
C LEU A 111 -3.62 -13.18 -5.74
N SER A 112 -4.87 -12.74 -5.83
CA SER A 112 -5.50 -11.81 -4.89
C SER A 112 -6.17 -12.55 -3.74
N TYR A 113 -5.92 -12.10 -2.51
CA TYR A 113 -6.56 -12.64 -1.31
C TYR A 113 -7.06 -11.55 -0.39
N GLN A 114 -8.14 -11.84 0.35
CA GLN A 114 -8.66 -10.95 1.37
C GLN A 114 -9.12 -11.74 2.59
N GLY A 115 -9.30 -11.08 3.73
CA GLY A 115 -9.81 -11.72 4.93
C GLY A 115 -9.54 -10.93 6.20
N GLU A 116 -9.41 -11.62 7.32
CA GLU A 116 -9.35 -11.00 8.64
C GLU A 116 -7.90 -10.81 9.11
N ALA A 117 -7.66 -9.71 9.82
CA ALA A 117 -6.40 -9.45 10.52
C ALA A 117 -6.59 -9.62 12.03
N LEU A 118 -5.74 -10.43 12.63
CA LEU A 118 -5.79 -10.79 14.05
C LEU A 118 -4.46 -10.48 14.75
N ILE A 119 -4.56 -10.10 16.02
CA ILE A 119 -3.41 -9.91 16.91
C ILE A 119 -3.46 -10.98 18.01
N PHE A 120 -2.30 -11.52 18.36
CA PHE A 120 -2.19 -12.39 19.53
C PHE A 120 -2.21 -11.58 20.82
N ASP A 121 -3.17 -11.85 21.70
CA ASP A 121 -3.23 -11.32 23.05
C ASP A 121 -2.45 -12.25 24.01
N PRO A 122 -1.29 -11.81 24.54
CA PRO A 122 -0.50 -12.65 25.45
C PRO A 122 -1.18 -12.87 26.80
N LYS A 123 -2.10 -11.98 27.24
CA LYS A 123 -2.80 -12.11 28.53
C LYS A 123 -3.81 -13.25 28.47
N CYS A 124 -4.60 -13.28 27.41
CA CYS A 124 -5.65 -14.29 27.20
C CYS A 124 -5.15 -15.53 26.44
N ARG A 125 -3.90 -15.50 25.93
CA ARG A 125 -3.30 -16.52 25.06
C ARG A 125 -4.17 -16.87 23.84
N SER A 126 -4.84 -15.87 23.29
CA SER A 126 -5.82 -16.04 22.22
C SER A 126 -5.58 -15.05 21.08
N TRP A 127 -6.17 -15.36 19.93
CA TRP A 127 -6.21 -14.43 18.80
C TRP A 127 -7.45 -13.58 18.88
N ARG A 128 -7.30 -12.27 18.72
CA ARG A 128 -8.39 -11.31 18.68
C ARG A 128 -8.43 -10.68 17.29
N LYS A 129 -9.62 -10.59 16.69
CA LYS A 129 -9.82 -9.81 15.47
C LYS A 129 -9.51 -8.34 15.74
N ALA A 130 -8.65 -7.76 14.91
CA ALA A 130 -8.18 -6.39 15.02
C ALA A 130 -8.43 -5.57 13.75
N GLY A 131 -8.75 -6.23 12.64
CA GLY A 131 -9.11 -5.57 11.40
C GLY A 131 -9.28 -6.57 10.27
N ASP A 132 -9.02 -6.11 9.05
CA ASP A 132 -9.14 -6.89 7.82
C ASP A 132 -7.88 -6.67 6.96
N GLY A 133 -7.62 -7.60 6.04
CA GLY A 133 -6.43 -7.59 5.19
C GLY A 133 -6.75 -7.94 3.74
N ARG A 134 -6.00 -7.35 2.83
CA ARG A 134 -5.98 -7.67 1.40
C ARG A 134 -4.53 -7.76 0.95
N ILE A 135 -4.15 -8.90 0.40
CA ILE A 135 -2.79 -9.12 -0.06
C ILE A 135 -2.79 -9.73 -1.46
N VAL A 136 -1.64 -9.60 -2.10
CA VAL A 136 -1.33 -10.20 -3.39
C VAL A 136 -0.13 -11.10 -3.19
N VAL A 137 -0.25 -12.31 -3.71
CA VAL A 137 0.81 -13.30 -3.68
C VAL A 137 1.32 -13.48 -5.09
N GLY A 138 2.60 -13.17 -5.30
CA GLY A 138 3.29 -13.36 -6.56
C GLY A 138 3.91 -14.76 -6.69
N PRO A 139 4.79 -14.98 -7.69
CA PRO A 139 5.34 -16.30 -8.01
C PRO A 139 6.24 -16.89 -6.90
N PHE A 140 6.71 -16.07 -5.97
CA PHE A 140 7.49 -16.53 -4.81
C PHE A 140 6.64 -17.19 -3.71
N GLY A 141 5.32 -17.23 -3.89
CA GLY A 141 4.39 -17.88 -2.98
C GLY A 141 4.04 -17.06 -1.74
N PRO A 142 3.14 -17.58 -0.89
CA PRO A 142 2.45 -16.83 0.17
C PRO A 142 3.33 -16.31 1.31
N SER A 143 4.61 -16.72 1.33
CA SER A 143 5.61 -16.21 2.28
C SER A 143 6.15 -14.84 1.88
N LEU A 144 5.93 -14.41 0.63
CA LEU A 144 6.28 -13.09 0.10
C LEU A 144 5.06 -12.50 -0.59
N PHE A 145 4.52 -11.44 0.00
CA PHE A 145 3.29 -10.79 -0.46
C PHE A 145 3.38 -9.27 -0.37
N GLU A 146 2.50 -8.60 -1.08
CA GLU A 146 2.27 -7.16 -1.00
C GLU A 146 0.81 -6.88 -0.67
N GLY A 147 0.50 -5.71 -0.16
CA GLY A 147 -0.89 -5.33 0.08
C GLY A 147 -1.08 -4.46 1.30
N VAL A 148 -2.28 -4.51 1.87
CA VAL A 148 -2.71 -3.63 2.95
C VAL A 148 -3.51 -4.41 3.98
N PHE A 149 -3.31 -4.11 5.25
CA PHE A 149 -4.15 -4.63 6.33
C PHE A 149 -4.37 -3.56 7.41
N SER A 150 -5.45 -3.69 8.18
CA SER A 150 -5.74 -2.81 9.31
C SER A 150 -5.58 -3.55 10.64
N LEU A 151 -5.12 -2.85 11.66
CA LEU A 151 -5.02 -3.34 13.03
C LEU A 151 -5.44 -2.23 14.00
N ASP A 152 -6.51 -2.47 14.75
CA ASP A 152 -7.03 -1.56 15.78
C ASP A 152 -7.19 -0.11 15.28
N GLY A 153 -7.62 0.07 14.03
CA GLY A 153 -7.85 1.37 13.39
C GLY A 153 -6.68 1.95 12.60
N ASP A 154 -5.46 1.43 12.76
CA ASP A 154 -4.31 1.80 11.95
C ASP A 154 -4.26 0.95 10.66
N VAL A 155 -3.91 1.58 9.53
CA VAL A 155 -3.72 0.90 8.25
C VAL A 155 -2.22 0.69 7.99
N TYR A 156 -1.84 -0.51 7.60
CA TYR A 156 -0.47 -0.92 7.30
C TYR A 156 -0.37 -1.27 5.82
N CYS A 157 0.60 -0.68 5.15
CA CYS A 157 0.97 -1.04 3.77
C CYS A 157 2.17 -1.99 3.81
N VAL A 158 2.20 -2.98 2.92
CA VAL A 158 3.29 -3.95 2.76
C VAL A 158 3.75 -3.96 1.32
N LEU A 159 5.07 -3.83 1.12
CA LEU A 159 5.73 -4.00 -0.17
C LEU A 159 6.92 -4.94 -0.06
N LEU A 160 7.26 -5.58 -1.17
CA LEU A 160 8.53 -6.25 -1.35
C LEU A 160 9.66 -5.20 -1.39
N SER A 161 10.82 -5.58 -0.86
CA SER A 161 11.95 -4.67 -0.69
C SER A 161 12.42 -4.03 -1.99
N PHE A 162 12.29 -4.72 -3.13
CA PHE A 162 12.65 -4.17 -4.43
C PHE A 162 11.63 -3.13 -4.92
N ASN A 163 10.32 -3.38 -4.72
CA ASN A 163 9.26 -2.43 -5.05
C ASN A 163 9.33 -1.20 -4.17
N TYR A 164 9.55 -1.37 -2.86
CA TYR A 164 9.82 -0.24 -1.97
C TYR A 164 11.03 0.57 -2.45
N ARG A 165 12.16 -0.05 -2.82
CA ARG A 165 13.33 0.70 -3.33
C ARG A 165 13.03 1.49 -4.60
N LYS A 166 12.15 1.00 -5.47
CA LYS A 166 11.72 1.68 -6.70
C LYS A 166 10.80 2.87 -6.41
N LEU A 167 9.92 2.72 -5.42
CA LEU A 167 8.88 3.71 -5.08
C LEU A 167 9.26 4.67 -3.96
N ARG A 168 10.34 4.38 -3.21
CA ARG A 168 10.80 5.24 -2.11
C ARG A 168 11.33 6.54 -2.64
N ARG A 169 11.10 7.60 -1.87
CA ARG A 169 11.73 8.90 -2.09
C ARG A 169 13.11 8.98 -1.46
N PRO A 170 13.92 9.98 -1.84
CA PRO A 170 15.18 10.28 -1.15
C PRO A 170 15.00 10.52 0.36
N GLU A 171 13.87 11.11 0.76
CA GLU A 171 13.54 11.44 2.15
C GLU A 171 12.98 10.24 2.94
N ASP A 172 12.52 9.20 2.24
CA ASP A 172 12.03 7.98 2.88
C ASP A 172 13.19 7.15 3.45
N PRO A 173 12.98 6.44 4.58
CA PRO A 173 13.96 5.54 5.18
C PRO A 173 14.57 4.59 4.15
N SER A 174 15.89 4.45 4.22
CA SER A 174 16.61 3.46 3.43
C SER A 174 16.42 2.07 4.02
N LEU A 175 16.35 1.06 3.15
CA LEU A 175 16.46 -0.33 3.57
C LEU A 175 17.92 -0.73 3.67
N PRO A 176 18.32 -1.51 4.69
CA PRO A 176 19.60 -2.18 4.65
C PRO A 176 19.69 -3.05 3.38
N LEU A 177 20.89 -3.12 2.79
CA LEU A 177 21.19 -4.01 1.67
C LEU A 177 21.24 -5.45 2.18
N LEU A 178 20.07 -6.03 2.44
CA LEU A 178 19.91 -7.45 2.60
C LEU A 178 20.00 -8.10 1.21
N GLY A 179 20.84 -9.14 1.09
CA GLY A 179 21.06 -9.88 -0.16
C GLY A 179 19.85 -10.68 -0.65
N SER A 180 18.78 -10.76 0.15
CA SER A 180 17.55 -11.48 -0.17
C SER A 180 16.33 -10.54 -0.22
N THR A 181 15.38 -10.89 -1.09
CA THR A 181 14.05 -10.28 -1.12
C THR A 181 13.35 -10.48 0.22
N HIS A 182 12.81 -9.41 0.78
CA HIS A 182 12.06 -9.41 2.02
C HIS A 182 10.89 -8.43 1.91
N MET A 183 9.98 -8.43 2.89
CA MET A 183 8.86 -7.51 2.94
C MET A 183 9.11 -6.38 3.94
N VAL A 184 8.56 -5.22 3.61
CA VAL A 184 8.66 -3.97 4.37
C VAL A 184 7.25 -3.45 4.56
N ALA A 185 6.96 -3.01 5.78
CA ALA A 185 5.68 -2.44 6.14
C ALA A 185 5.83 -1.07 6.79
N TRP A 186 4.81 -0.22 6.62
CA TRP A 186 4.69 1.06 7.34
C TRP A 186 3.23 1.35 7.64
N ARG A 187 2.97 2.16 8.67
CA ARG A 187 1.62 2.61 8.99
C ARG A 187 1.29 3.83 8.14
N LYS A 188 0.02 3.97 7.75
CA LYS A 188 -0.46 5.21 7.12
C LYS A 188 -0.23 6.43 8.02
N THR A 189 -0.31 6.24 9.33
CA THR A 189 -0.03 7.28 10.35
C THR A 189 1.46 7.64 10.46
N ASP A 190 2.37 6.85 9.89
CA ASP A 190 3.80 7.19 9.78
C ASP A 190 4.10 8.07 8.55
N VAL A 191 3.09 8.39 7.72
CA VAL A 191 3.23 9.23 6.53
C VAL A 191 2.84 10.66 6.88
N VAL A 192 3.68 11.63 6.48
CA VAL A 192 3.48 13.07 6.74
C VAL A 192 3.69 13.94 5.51
#